data_AF-A0A251YN49-F1
#
_entry.id   AF-A0A251YN49-F1
#
_cell.length_a   1.000
_cell.length_b   1.000
_cell.length_c   1.000
_cell.angle_alpha   90.00
_cell.angle_beta   90.00
_cell.angle_gamma   90.00
#
_symmetry.space_group_name_H-M   'P 1'
#
loop_
_entity.id
_entity.type
_entity.pdbx_description
1 polymer ?
#
loop_
_entity_poly.entity_id
_entity_poly.type
_entity_poly.pdbx_seq_one_letter_code
_entity_poly.pdbx_strand_id
1 'polypeptide(L)'
;MPERGAADGGSDATDAHDAAPAGEHRPARRSRRASTAPVPGSDPTPQAAARVPAVPAAEDAPQGWGDAPAASDANDDRLRLDRPPHWG
;
A
#
# COMPACT_ATOMS: atom_id res chain seq x y z
N MET A 1 6.60 -10.72 50.75
CA MET A 1 8.06 -10.76 50.51
C MET A 1 8.30 -10.79 49.00
N PRO A 2 8.57 -9.65 48.33
CA PRO A 2 9.00 -9.60 46.95
C PRO A 2 10.50 -9.28 46.87
N GLU A 3 11.31 -10.10 46.19
CA GLU A 3 12.72 -9.79 45.94
C GLU A 3 13.09 -10.16 44.48
N ARG A 4 13.37 -9.11 43.70
CA ARG A 4 14.44 -8.88 42.71
C ARG A 4 14.65 -9.92 41.58
N GLY A 5 14.91 -9.55 40.33
CA GLY A 5 15.33 -8.26 39.82
C GLY A 5 15.42 -8.21 38.30
N ALA A 6 15.62 -6.98 37.83
CA ALA A 6 15.87 -6.59 36.46
C ALA A 6 17.31 -6.87 36.03
N ALA A 7 17.51 -7.18 34.74
CA ALA A 7 18.59 -6.73 33.86
C ALA A 7 18.27 -7.32 32.47
N ASP A 8 17.97 -6.52 31.45
CA ASP A 8 18.88 -5.69 30.65
C ASP A 8 19.47 -6.47 29.47
N GLY A 9 19.54 -5.83 28.30
CA GLY A 9 20.19 -6.40 27.12
C GLY A 9 19.41 -6.28 25.83
N GLY A 10 19.23 -5.05 25.36
CA GLY A 10 19.01 -4.81 23.93
C GLY A 10 20.26 -5.16 23.10
N SER A 11 20.04 -5.54 21.85
CA SER A 11 20.93 -5.39 20.68
C SER A 11 20.04 -5.76 19.50
N ASP A 12 19.46 -4.80 18.79
CA ASP A 12 20.09 -3.96 17.77
C ASP A 12 20.90 -4.75 16.75
N ALA A 13 20.50 -4.57 15.48
CA ALA A 13 21.21 -4.80 14.22
C ALA A 13 21.96 -6.13 14.02
N THR A 14 21.77 -6.87 12.94
CA THR A 14 22.06 -6.45 11.56
C THR A 14 21.19 -7.27 10.59
N ASP A 15 20.45 -6.62 9.70
CA ASP A 15 20.90 -6.24 8.36
C ASP A 15 21.70 -7.34 7.64
N ALA A 16 20.98 -8.05 6.76
CA ALA A 16 21.54 -8.61 5.55
C ALA A 16 20.53 -8.33 4.41
N HIS A 17 20.28 -7.05 4.16
CA HIS A 17 19.91 -6.59 2.84
C HIS A 17 21.13 -6.66 1.92
N ASP A 18 21.27 -7.73 1.14
CA ASP A 18 21.97 -7.68 -0.15
C ASP A 18 21.72 -9.01 -0.89
N ALA A 19 21.35 -9.10 -2.17
CA ALA A 19 21.26 -8.13 -3.22
C ALA A 19 20.18 -8.60 -4.21
N ALA A 20 19.18 -7.77 -4.52
CA ALA A 20 18.38 -7.98 -5.73
C ALA A 20 19.22 -7.45 -6.92
N PRO A 21 19.43 -8.24 -7.99
CA PRO A 21 20.27 -7.81 -9.10
C PRO A 21 19.71 -6.56 -9.74
N ALA A 22 20.59 -5.58 -9.97
CA ALA A 22 20.31 -4.34 -10.67
C ALA A 22 19.49 -4.63 -11.94
N GLY A 23 18.22 -4.23 -11.93
CA GLY A 23 17.31 -4.45 -13.04
C GLY A 23 17.82 -3.76 -14.29
N GLU A 24 18.14 -4.55 -15.30
CA GLU A 24 18.53 -4.09 -16.63
C GLU A 24 17.52 -3.07 -17.16
N HIS A 25 18.03 -1.95 -17.67
CA HIS A 25 17.25 -0.84 -18.21
C HIS A 25 16.38 -1.28 -19.38
N ARG A 26 15.15 -1.71 -19.09
CA ARG A 26 14.18 -2.06 -20.12
C ARG A 26 13.78 -0.78 -20.87
N PRO A 27 13.80 -0.78 -22.22
CA PRO A 27 13.48 0.42 -22.98
C PRO A 27 12.05 0.88 -22.70
N ALA A 28 11.88 2.18 -22.44
CA ALA A 28 10.59 2.79 -22.12
C ALA A 28 9.61 2.55 -23.28
N ARG A 29 8.51 1.84 -22.99
CA ARG A 29 7.46 1.57 -23.98
C ARG A 29 6.66 2.85 -24.23
N ARG A 30 6.36 3.14 -25.50
CA ARG A 30 5.45 4.23 -25.87
C ARG A 30 4.06 3.96 -25.29
N SER A 31 3.42 5.00 -24.75
CA SER A 31 2.03 4.91 -24.31
C SER A 31 1.13 4.60 -25.50
N ARG A 32 0.25 3.60 -25.33
CA ARG A 32 -0.79 3.25 -26.31
C ARG A 32 -2.08 4.05 -26.11
N ARG A 33 -2.15 4.89 -25.07
CA ARG A 33 -3.34 5.66 -24.72
C ARG A 33 -3.34 7.00 -25.47
N ALA A 34 -4.51 7.42 -25.94
CA ALA A 34 -4.71 8.77 -26.45
C ALA A 34 -4.53 9.78 -25.29
N SER A 35 -3.88 10.91 -25.59
CA SER A 35 -3.70 12.02 -24.65
C SER A 35 -4.42 13.23 -25.19
N THR A 36 -5.15 13.94 -24.34
CA THR A 36 -5.85 15.18 -24.70
C THR A 36 -5.05 16.39 -24.23
N ALA A 37 -5.24 17.54 -24.89
CA ALA A 37 -4.71 18.80 -24.38
C ALA A 37 -5.46 19.19 -23.09
N PRO A 38 -4.79 19.83 -22.11
CA PRO A 38 -5.47 20.42 -20.96
C PRO A 38 -6.49 21.47 -21.37
N VAL A 39 -7.57 21.61 -20.60
CA VAL A 39 -8.59 22.64 -20.82
C VAL A 39 -8.00 24.03 -20.50
N PRO A 40 -8.33 25.12 -21.23
CA PRO A 40 -7.90 26.47 -20.87
C PRO A 40 -8.26 26.83 -19.41
N GLY A 41 -7.30 27.42 -18.69
CA GLY A 41 -7.45 27.71 -17.25
C GLY A 41 -7.17 26.52 -16.33
N SER A 42 -6.82 25.35 -16.86
CA SER A 42 -6.28 24.25 -16.05
C SER A 42 -4.97 24.66 -15.40
N ASP A 43 -4.71 24.11 -14.23
CA ASP A 43 -3.42 24.24 -13.54
C ASP A 43 -2.28 23.73 -14.46
N PRO A 44 -1.29 24.57 -14.80
CA PRO A 44 -0.14 24.15 -15.61
C PRO A 44 0.81 23.21 -14.85
N THR A 45 0.66 23.12 -13.53
CA THR A 45 1.44 22.31 -12.61
C THR A 45 0.53 21.38 -11.80
N PRO A 46 -0.29 20.53 -12.44
CA PRO A 46 -1.08 19.56 -11.70
C PRO A 46 -0.10 18.72 -10.88
N GLN A 47 -0.49 18.31 -9.66
CA GLN A 47 0.37 17.56 -8.74
C GLN A 47 1.08 16.43 -9.50
N ALA A 48 2.31 16.70 -9.91
CA ALA A 48 3.02 15.84 -10.83
C ALA A 48 3.39 14.57 -10.07
N ALA A 49 3.55 13.46 -10.79
CA ALA A 49 4.00 12.17 -10.26
C ALA A 49 5.42 12.18 -9.62
N ALA A 50 5.91 13.33 -9.14
CA ALA A 50 7.21 13.53 -8.55
C ALA A 50 7.13 13.76 -7.03
N ARG A 51 7.49 12.69 -6.30
CA ARG A 51 8.23 12.66 -5.03
C ARG A 51 7.53 13.06 -3.72
N VAL A 52 6.37 13.69 -3.73
CA VAL A 52 5.61 13.91 -2.48
C VAL A 52 4.40 12.97 -2.47
N PRO A 53 4.26 12.09 -1.46
CA PRO A 53 3.05 11.28 -1.34
C PRO A 53 1.85 12.20 -1.18
N ALA A 54 0.78 11.91 -1.94
CA ALA A 54 -0.47 12.64 -1.80
C ALA A 54 -0.95 12.55 -0.34
N VAL A 55 -1.36 13.68 0.23
CA VAL A 55 -1.95 13.68 1.56
C VAL A 55 -3.38 13.15 1.41
N PRO A 56 -3.72 12.01 2.05
CA PRO A 56 -5.07 11.47 2.00
C PRO A 56 -6.04 12.46 2.65
N ALA A 57 -7.26 12.53 2.12
CA ALA A 57 -8.32 13.29 2.74
C ALA A 57 -8.71 12.66 4.10
N ALA A 58 -9.35 13.41 4.98
CA ALA A 58 -9.68 12.92 6.32
C ALA A 58 -10.68 11.74 6.30
N GLU A 59 -11.50 11.69 5.25
CA GLU A 59 -12.46 10.65 4.94
C GLU A 59 -11.87 9.46 4.17
N ASP A 60 -10.64 9.58 3.65
CA ASP A 60 -9.99 8.52 2.88
C ASP A 60 -9.41 7.47 3.84
N ALA A 61 -10.28 6.55 4.22
CA ALA A 61 -10.00 5.49 5.17
C ALA A 61 -9.54 4.22 4.43
N PRO A 62 -8.35 3.64 4.74
CA PRO A 62 -7.83 2.47 4.03
C PRO A 62 -8.73 1.23 4.13
N GLN A 63 -9.64 1.20 5.12
CA GLN A 63 -10.62 0.13 5.32
C GLN A 63 -11.64 0.04 4.18
N GLY A 64 -11.93 1.15 3.48
CA GLY A 64 -12.89 1.17 2.37
C GLY A 64 -12.32 0.59 1.07
N TRP A 65 -10.99 0.56 0.94
CA TRP A 65 -10.27 0.11 -0.26
C TRP A 65 -9.69 -1.30 -0.13
N GLY A 66 -9.72 -1.88 1.08
CA GLY A 66 -9.16 -3.22 1.36
C GLY A 66 -7.66 -3.23 1.68
N ASP A 67 -7.04 -2.05 1.86
CA ASP A 67 -5.63 -1.91 2.22
C ASP A 67 -5.37 -2.17 3.71
N ALA A 68 -6.41 -2.09 4.53
CA ALA A 68 -6.41 -2.58 5.90
C ALA A 68 -7.16 -3.92 5.95
N PRO A 69 -6.73 -4.88 6.80
CA PRO A 69 -7.49 -6.10 7.01
C PRO A 69 -8.89 -5.70 7.51
N ALA A 70 -9.91 -6.00 6.71
CA ALA A 70 -11.29 -5.83 7.13
C ALA A 70 -11.50 -6.68 8.39
N ALA A 71 -11.98 -6.06 9.47
CA ALA A 71 -12.49 -6.82 10.58
C ALA A 71 -13.67 -7.64 10.03
N SER A 72 -13.54 -8.96 10.04
CA SER A 72 -14.59 -9.85 9.56
C SER A 72 -15.87 -9.53 10.32
N ASP A 73 -16.89 -9.08 9.60
CA ASP A 73 -18.19 -8.80 10.17
C ASP A 73 -19.16 -9.97 9.95
N ALA A 74 -20.32 -9.89 10.59
CA ALA A 74 -21.33 -10.95 10.50
C ALA A 74 -21.87 -11.13 9.07
N ASN A 75 -21.75 -10.13 8.21
CA ASN A 75 -22.18 -10.22 6.81
C ASN A 75 -21.15 -11.00 5.98
N ASP A 76 -19.86 -10.75 6.19
CA ASP A 76 -18.78 -11.51 5.54
C ASP A 76 -18.85 -13.00 5.89
N ASP A 77 -19.16 -13.33 7.14
CA ASP A 77 -19.31 -14.72 7.57
C ASP A 77 -20.47 -15.43 6.86
N ARG A 78 -21.60 -14.74 6.69
CA ARG A 78 -22.73 -15.28 5.90
C ARG A 78 -22.36 -15.51 4.44
N LEU A 79 -21.68 -14.55 3.82
CA LEU A 79 -21.24 -14.66 2.42
C LEU A 79 -20.23 -15.80 2.18
N ARG A 80 -19.39 -16.11 3.18
CA ARG A 80 -18.45 -17.25 3.10
C ARG A 80 -19.18 -18.59 3.12
N LEU A 81 -20.25 -18.71 3.91
CA LEU A 81 -21.06 -19.93 3.98
C LEU A 81 -21.86 -20.17 2.69
N ASP A 82 -22.31 -19.10 2.05
CA ASP A 82 -23.10 -19.16 0.82
C ASP A 82 -22.25 -19.28 -0.46
N ARG A 83 -20.93 -19.49 -0.33
CA ARG A 83 -20.02 -19.56 -1.48
C ARG A 83 -20.26 -20.83 -2.32
N PRO A 84 -20.53 -20.73 -3.64
CA PRO A 84 -20.74 -21.89 -4.49
C PRO A 84 -19.50 -22.80 -4.65
N PRO A 85 -19.66 -24.10 -4.98
CA PRO A 85 -18.55 -25.06 -5.06
C PRO A 85 -17.48 -24.77 -6.11
N HIS A 86 -17.79 -23.94 -7.12
CA HIS A 86 -16.89 -23.63 -8.24
C HIS A 86 -16.01 -22.38 -7.99
N TRP A 87 -16.06 -21.80 -6.78
CA TRP A 87 -15.34 -20.58 -6.40
C TRP A 87 -14.07 -20.86 -5.57
N GLY A 88 -13.40 -22.00 -5.80
CA GLY A 88 -12.18 -22.42 -5.12
C GLY A 88 -11.08 -22.83 -6.08
#